data_AF-A0A7Y9WP38-F1
#
_entry.id   AF-A0A7Y9WP38-F1
#
_cell.length_a   1.000
_cell.length_b   1.000
_cell.length_c   1.000
_cell.angle_alpha   90.00
_cell.angle_beta   90.00
_cell.angle_gamma   90.00
#
_symmetry.space_group_name_H-M   'P 1'
#
loop_
_entity.id
_entity.type
_entity.pdbx_description
1 polymer ?
#
loop_
_entity_poly.entity_id
_entity_poly.type
_entity_poly.pdbx_seq_one_letter_code
_entity_poly.pdbx_strand_id
1 'polypeptide(L)'
;MKYDKDNGTWRVHRPDSPTKYAYPVKPDDSGSWHAHGEVGVPGGWRGGAPGGMSFGHHAIGQLQQQVQQLQFQRQDLLQQRQHLQDQLHQFPGPQHANRSPLELAFLQSALSAQLANINNQLHGVEQQLQQANQALQQLQNELQP
;
A
#
# COMPACT_ATOMS: atom_id res chain seq x y z
N MET A 1 -7.70 -33.57 1.94
CA MET A 1 -8.52 -32.41 1.54
C MET A 1 -9.95 -32.90 1.38
N LYS A 2 -10.94 -32.22 1.94
CA LYS A 2 -12.36 -32.64 1.86
C LYS A 2 -13.16 -31.53 1.20
N TYR A 3 -13.92 -31.86 0.17
CA TYR A 3 -14.81 -30.88 -0.47
C TYR A 3 -16.02 -30.61 0.44
N ASP A 4 -16.27 -29.34 0.70
CA ASP A 4 -17.41 -28.83 1.46
C ASP A 4 -18.45 -28.31 0.45
N LYS A 5 -19.39 -29.20 0.11
CA LYS A 5 -20.45 -28.93 -0.87
C LYS A 5 -21.38 -27.80 -0.44
N ASP A 6 -21.49 -27.54 0.86
CA ASP A 6 -22.43 -26.56 1.40
C ASP A 6 -21.91 -25.14 1.17
N ASN A 7 -20.59 -24.99 1.01
CA ASN A 7 -19.92 -23.69 0.84
C ASN A 7 -19.17 -23.57 -0.50
N GLY A 8 -19.16 -24.60 -1.34
CA GLY A 8 -18.43 -24.60 -2.62
C GLY A 8 -16.91 -24.44 -2.45
N THR A 9 -16.36 -24.87 -1.32
CA THR A 9 -14.94 -24.72 -0.97
C THR A 9 -14.31 -26.07 -0.67
N TRP A 10 -12.98 -26.14 -0.74
CA TRP A 10 -12.22 -27.29 -0.27
C TRP A 10 -11.63 -27.00 1.10
N ARG A 11 -11.71 -27.95 2.02
CA ARG A 11 -11.07 -27.85 3.34
C ARG A 11 -9.72 -28.52 3.32
N VAL A 12 -8.68 -27.75 3.61
CA VAL A 12 -7.28 -28.21 3.67
C VAL A 12 -6.83 -28.16 5.12
N HIS A 13 -6.19 -29.24 5.57
CA HIS A 13 -5.47 -29.26 6.83
C HIS A 13 -4.02 -28.86 6.57
N ARG A 14 -3.44 -28.05 7.45
CA ARG A 14 -2.01 -27.77 7.42
C ARG A 14 -1.23 -29.06 7.67
N PRO A 15 -0.26 -29.43 6.80
CA PRO A 15 0.51 -30.66 6.99
C PRO A 15 1.34 -30.64 8.29
N ASP A 16 1.71 -29.45 8.76
CA ASP A 16 2.38 -29.18 10.04
C ASP A 16 1.47 -29.32 11.28
N SER A 17 0.15 -29.43 11.10
CA SER A 17 -0.80 -29.54 12.21
C SER A 17 -2.13 -30.17 11.76
N PRO A 18 -2.16 -31.50 11.54
CA PRO A 18 -3.34 -32.20 11.02
C PRO A 18 -4.54 -32.21 11.98
N THR A 19 -4.32 -31.95 13.27
CA THR A 19 -5.37 -31.88 14.31
C THR A 19 -5.99 -30.49 14.45
N LYS A 20 -5.44 -29.46 13.80
CA LYS A 20 -5.99 -28.09 13.85
C LYS A 20 -7.06 -27.88 12.78
N TYR A 21 -7.87 -26.84 13.01
CA TYR A 21 -8.99 -26.44 12.16
C TYR A 21 -8.59 -26.38 10.67
N ALA A 22 -9.32 -27.13 9.85
CA ALA A 22 -9.17 -27.09 8.40
C ALA A 22 -9.66 -25.75 7.89
N TYR A 23 -8.86 -25.10 7.04
CA TYR A 23 -9.21 -23.82 6.46
C TYR A 23 -9.75 -24.01 5.03
N PRO A 24 -10.72 -23.17 4.65
CA PRO A 24 -11.39 -23.26 3.36
C PRO A 24 -10.55 -22.58 2.27
N VAL A 25 -10.44 -23.24 1.12
CA VAL A 25 -9.73 -22.73 -0.06
C VAL A 25 -10.61 -22.87 -1.30
N LYS A 26 -10.45 -21.95 -2.25
CA LYS A 26 -11.11 -21.98 -3.55
C LYS A 26 -10.11 -21.52 -4.63
N PRO A 27 -10.15 -22.10 -5.84
CA PRO A 27 -9.41 -21.55 -6.97
C PRO A 27 -10.03 -20.21 -7.38
N ASP A 28 -9.18 -19.24 -7.71
CA ASP A 28 -9.60 -18.00 -8.38
C ASP A 28 -9.75 -18.22 -9.89
N ASP A 29 -10.17 -17.17 -10.61
CA ASP A 29 -10.36 -17.20 -12.07
C ASP A 29 -9.04 -17.39 -12.85
N SER A 30 -7.88 -17.30 -12.18
CA SER A 30 -6.56 -17.59 -12.73
C SER A 30 -6.09 -19.03 -12.45
N GLY A 31 -6.87 -19.82 -11.70
CA GLY A 31 -6.52 -21.17 -11.26
C GLY A 31 -5.62 -21.23 -10.02
N SER A 32 -5.33 -20.10 -9.39
CA SER A 32 -4.54 -19.99 -8.17
C SER A 32 -5.42 -20.24 -6.94
N TRP A 33 -4.90 -20.98 -5.97
CA TRP A 33 -5.66 -21.39 -4.78
C TRP A 33 -5.47 -20.39 -3.64
N HIS A 34 -6.55 -19.75 -3.21
CA HIS A 34 -6.52 -18.78 -2.11
C HIS A 34 -7.34 -19.24 -0.91
N ALA A 35 -6.85 -18.92 0.30
CA ALA A 35 -7.59 -19.14 1.55
C ALA A 35 -8.76 -18.16 1.63
N HIS A 36 -9.98 -18.67 1.70
CA HIS A 36 -11.19 -17.85 1.70
C HIS A 36 -11.53 -17.46 3.15
N GLY A 37 -11.53 -16.17 3.48
CA GLY A 37 -11.74 -15.70 4.86
C GLY A 37 -13.18 -15.82 5.38
N GLU A 38 -14.15 -16.16 4.53
CA GLU A 38 -15.59 -16.02 4.82
C GLU A 38 -16.34 -17.32 5.13
N VAL A 39 -15.71 -18.36 5.68
CA VAL A 39 -16.34 -19.69 5.73
C VAL A 39 -16.51 -20.20 7.15
N GLY A 40 -17.76 -20.08 7.62
CA GLY A 40 -18.27 -20.49 8.92
C GLY A 40 -19.78 -20.25 9.11
N VAL A 41 -20.48 -19.65 8.14
CA VAL A 41 -21.93 -19.42 8.21
C VAL A 41 -22.67 -20.52 7.45
N PRO A 42 -23.49 -21.34 8.14
CA PRO A 42 -24.34 -22.33 7.49
C PRO A 42 -25.37 -21.64 6.59
N GLY A 43 -25.43 -22.11 5.34
CA GLY A 43 -26.64 -22.22 4.51
C GLY A 43 -27.63 -21.06 4.52
N GLY A 44 -27.66 -20.33 3.41
CA GLY A 44 -28.86 -19.64 2.93
C GLY A 44 -29.36 -18.49 3.82
N TRP A 45 -28.99 -17.27 3.46
CA TRP A 45 -29.78 -16.09 3.83
C TRP A 45 -30.30 -15.41 2.57
N ARG A 46 -31.46 -15.88 2.10
CA ARG A 46 -32.52 -14.97 1.62
C ARG A 46 -33.16 -14.39 2.88
N GLY A 47 -32.93 -13.11 3.16
CA GLY A 47 -33.70 -12.35 4.15
C GLY A 47 -32.90 -11.68 5.24
N GLY A 48 -32.46 -10.44 5.00
CA GLY A 48 -32.09 -9.51 6.06
C GLY A 48 -30.69 -9.71 6.63
N ALA A 49 -29.72 -8.96 6.11
CA ALA A 49 -28.47 -8.73 6.81
C ALA A 49 -28.73 -7.86 8.06
N PRO A 50 -28.40 -8.30 9.29
CA PRO A 50 -28.04 -7.36 10.33
C PRO A 50 -26.52 -7.16 10.25
N GLY A 51 -26.10 -6.09 9.56
CA GLY A 51 -24.75 -5.56 9.72
C GLY A 51 -23.81 -5.68 8.53
N GLY A 52 -24.10 -4.97 7.43
CA GLY A 52 -23.10 -4.53 6.45
C GLY A 52 -22.03 -3.56 7.01
N MET A 53 -21.86 -3.52 8.34
CA MET A 53 -20.97 -2.58 9.02
C MET A 53 -19.55 -3.13 9.24
N SER A 54 -19.30 -4.44 9.34
CA SER A 54 -17.94 -4.86 9.76
C SER A 54 -16.88 -4.74 8.64
N PHE A 55 -17.14 -5.26 7.44
CA PHE A 55 -16.12 -5.31 6.36
C PHE A 55 -15.69 -3.93 5.85
N GLY A 56 -16.64 -3.01 5.60
CA GLY A 56 -16.33 -1.66 5.14
C GLY A 56 -15.50 -0.86 6.15
N HIS A 57 -15.78 -1.00 7.45
CA HIS A 57 -15.03 -0.29 8.49
C HIS A 57 -13.59 -0.82 8.65
N HIS A 58 -13.36 -2.12 8.47
CA HIS A 58 -12.00 -2.69 8.46
C HIS A 58 -11.19 -2.23 7.24
N ALA A 59 -11.77 -2.25 6.04
CA ALA A 59 -11.12 -1.79 4.82
C ALA A 59 -10.77 -0.29 4.89
N ILE A 60 -11.69 0.54 5.37
CA ILE A 60 -11.44 1.97 5.58
C ILE A 60 -10.33 2.20 6.60
N GLY A 61 -10.30 1.45 7.70
CA GLY A 61 -9.25 1.56 8.71
C GLY A 61 -7.86 1.26 8.16
N GLN A 62 -7.74 0.22 7.31
CA GLN A 62 -6.47 -0.16 6.69
C GLN A 62 -6.02 0.87 5.64
N LEU A 63 -6.94 1.36 4.80
CA LEU A 63 -6.69 2.44 3.84
C LEU A 63 -6.28 3.74 4.54
N GLN A 64 -6.94 4.10 5.64
CA GLN A 64 -6.57 5.27 6.45
C GLN A 64 -5.14 5.16 6.97
N GLN A 65 -4.75 4.01 7.52
CA GLN A 65 -3.38 3.78 7.97
C GLN A 65 -2.37 3.92 6.82
N GLN A 66 -2.69 3.37 5.65
CA GLN A 66 -1.84 3.49 4.47
C GLN A 66 -1.69 4.95 4.00
N VAL A 67 -2.80 5.70 3.94
CA VAL A 67 -2.78 7.14 3.61
C VAL A 67 -1.91 7.90 4.60
N GLN A 68 -2.00 7.59 5.89
CA GLN A 68 -1.22 8.26 6.92
C GLN A 68 0.28 8.00 6.76
N GLN A 69 0.67 6.76 6.47
CA GLN A 69 2.07 6.40 6.17
C GLN A 69 2.59 7.12 4.93
N LEU A 70 1.80 7.15 3.84
CA LEU A 70 2.16 7.87 2.61
C LEU A 70 2.30 9.38 2.86
N GLN A 71 1.46 9.97 3.72
CA GLN A 71 1.59 11.38 4.10
C GLN A 71 2.89 11.67 4.84
N PHE A 72 3.31 10.80 5.77
CA PHE A 72 4.59 10.95 6.45
C PHE A 72 5.76 10.83 5.47
N GLN A 73 5.72 9.84 4.58
CA GLN A 73 6.73 9.67 3.55
C GLN A 73 6.82 10.89 2.62
N ARG A 74 5.66 11.47 2.23
CA ARG A 74 5.62 12.69 1.42
C ARG A 74 6.30 13.86 2.12
N GLN A 75 6.03 14.07 3.42
CA GLN A 75 6.65 15.15 4.18
C GLN A 75 8.16 14.99 4.27
N ASP A 76 8.63 13.78 4.53
CA ASP A 76 10.06 13.47 4.60
C ASP A 76 10.76 13.74 3.25
N LEU A 77 10.19 13.25 2.15
CA LEU A 77 10.72 13.50 0.80
C LEU A 77 10.72 14.99 0.44
N LEU A 78 9.68 15.74 0.82
CA LEU A 78 9.63 17.19 0.62
C LEU A 78 10.73 17.92 1.39
N GLN A 79 11.00 17.50 2.63
CA GLN A 79 12.07 18.07 3.44
C GLN A 79 13.45 17.77 2.85
N GLN A 80 13.70 16.53 2.43
CA GLN A 80 14.95 16.16 1.75
C GLN A 80 15.13 16.94 0.44
N ARG A 81 14.06 17.07 -0.36
CA ARG A 81 14.07 17.87 -1.59
C ARG A 81 14.45 19.32 -1.30
N GLN A 82 13.85 19.93 -0.29
CA GLN A 82 14.14 21.31 0.09
C GLN A 82 15.62 21.46 0.48
N HIS A 83 16.13 20.55 1.30
CA HIS A 83 17.53 20.56 1.70
C HIS A 83 18.50 20.44 0.52
N LEU A 84 18.23 19.55 -0.44
CA LEU A 84 19.03 19.43 -1.66
C LEU A 84 18.93 20.66 -2.56
N GLN A 85 17.75 21.29 -2.64
CA GLN A 85 17.61 22.56 -3.34
C GLN A 85 18.49 23.62 -2.69
N ASP A 86 18.42 23.79 -1.37
CA ASP A 86 19.24 24.77 -0.66
C ASP A 86 20.74 24.52 -0.87
N GLN A 87 21.17 23.25 -0.88
CA GLN A 87 22.54 22.88 -1.22
C GLN A 87 22.92 23.24 -2.66
N LEU A 88 22.05 22.99 -3.63
CA LEU A 88 22.26 23.35 -5.04
C LEU A 88 22.31 24.87 -5.23
N HIS A 89 21.46 25.62 -4.53
CA HIS A 89 21.44 27.09 -4.57
C HIS A 89 22.72 27.70 -3.97
N GLN A 90 23.29 27.06 -2.95
CA GLN A 90 24.56 27.45 -2.34
C GLN A 90 25.78 26.95 -3.13
N PHE A 91 25.58 26.17 -4.21
CA PHE A 91 26.66 25.63 -5.01
C PHE A 91 27.02 26.55 -6.19
N PRO A 92 28.31 26.85 -6.44
CA PRO A 92 29.47 26.50 -5.63
C PRO A 92 29.68 27.47 -4.45
N GLY A 93 29.75 26.94 -3.24
CA GLY A 93 29.98 27.73 -2.01
C GLY A 93 31.47 27.89 -1.66
N PRO A 94 31.81 28.70 -0.64
CA PRO A 94 33.19 28.94 -0.23
C PRO A 94 33.95 27.65 0.17
N GLN A 95 33.26 26.60 0.63
CA GLN A 95 33.85 25.27 0.87
C GLN A 95 34.38 24.56 -0.39
N HIS A 96 34.10 25.10 -1.57
CA HIS A 96 34.46 24.53 -2.87
C HIS A 96 35.55 25.34 -3.60
N ALA A 97 36.06 26.41 -2.99
CA ALA A 97 37.03 27.32 -3.59
C ALA A 97 38.34 26.64 -4.04
N ASN A 98 38.74 25.54 -3.39
CA ASN A 98 39.95 24.78 -3.71
C ASN A 98 39.72 23.52 -4.54
N ARG A 99 38.47 23.24 -4.98
CA ARG A 99 38.16 22.03 -5.78
C ARG A 99 38.37 22.30 -7.27
N SER A 100 38.75 21.27 -8.01
CA SER A 100 38.90 21.37 -9.46
C SER A 100 37.54 21.53 -10.16
N PRO A 101 37.47 22.21 -11.32
CA PRO A 101 36.22 22.37 -12.08
C PRO A 101 35.53 21.06 -12.44
N LEU A 102 36.31 19.98 -12.67
CA LEU A 102 35.77 18.65 -12.97
C LEU A 102 35.08 18.04 -11.74
N GLU A 103 35.69 18.15 -10.56
CA GLU A 103 35.07 17.69 -9.31
C GLU A 103 33.79 18.48 -9.00
N LEU A 104 33.79 19.79 -9.27
CA LEU A 104 32.61 20.62 -9.11
C LEU A 104 31.47 20.18 -10.02
N ALA A 105 31.75 19.92 -11.30
CA ALA A 105 30.76 19.41 -12.25
C ALA A 105 30.21 18.04 -11.80
N PHE A 106 31.08 17.15 -11.30
CA PHE A 106 30.64 15.85 -10.78
C PHE A 106 29.69 16.01 -9.59
N LEU A 107 30.03 16.85 -8.61
CA LEU A 107 29.19 17.09 -7.43
C LEU A 107 27.84 17.71 -7.79
N GLN A 108 27.84 18.70 -8.70
CA GLN A 108 26.60 19.29 -9.19
C GLN A 108 25.73 18.24 -9.91
N SER A 109 26.35 17.37 -10.70
CA SER A 109 25.64 16.27 -11.39
C SER A 109 25.07 15.26 -10.39
N ALA A 110 25.81 14.93 -9.32
CA ALA A 110 25.35 14.03 -8.27
C ALA A 110 24.17 14.62 -7.50
N LEU A 111 24.24 15.88 -7.09
CA LEU A 111 23.16 16.58 -6.38
C LEU A 111 21.90 16.70 -7.23
N SER A 112 22.05 17.03 -8.52
CA SER A 112 20.92 17.12 -9.45
C SER A 112 20.29 15.75 -9.74
N ALA A 113 21.09 14.70 -9.89
CA ALA A 113 20.60 13.33 -10.02
C ALA A 113 19.84 12.87 -8.78
N GLN A 114 20.34 13.22 -7.58
CA GLN A 114 19.66 12.92 -6.32
C GLN A 114 18.31 13.65 -6.22
N LEU A 115 18.27 14.94 -6.59
CA LEU A 115 17.02 15.71 -6.65
C LEU A 115 16.01 15.09 -7.63
N ALA A 116 16.46 14.66 -8.80
CA ALA A 116 15.60 13.98 -9.78
C ALA A 116 15.03 12.67 -9.22
N ASN A 117 15.83 11.88 -8.49
CA ASN A 117 15.37 10.66 -7.84
C ASN A 117 14.28 10.97 -6.80
N ILE A 118 14.52 11.94 -5.90
CA ILE A 118 13.53 12.35 -4.90
C ILE A 118 12.24 12.85 -5.55
N ASN A 119 12.33 13.63 -6.63
CA ASN A 119 11.14 14.08 -7.37
C ASN A 119 10.34 12.91 -7.96
N ASN A 120 11.02 11.88 -8.50
CA ASN A 120 10.35 10.68 -9.00
C ASN A 120 9.68 9.88 -7.86
N GLN A 121 10.35 9.74 -6.72
CA GLN A 121 9.77 9.11 -5.54
C GLN A 121 8.55 9.87 -5.03
N LEU A 122 8.64 11.20 -4.95
CA LEU A 122 7.55 12.08 -4.53
C LEU A 122 6.34 11.92 -5.45
N HIS A 123 6.52 11.95 -6.78
CA HIS A 123 5.44 11.71 -7.72
C HIS A 123 4.79 10.33 -7.53
N GLY A 124 5.58 9.28 -7.26
CA GLY A 124 5.05 7.96 -6.97
C GLY A 124 4.17 7.92 -5.71
N VAL A 125 4.65 8.55 -4.63
CA VAL A 125 3.89 8.66 -3.37
C VAL A 125 2.62 9.49 -3.56
N GLU A 126 2.69 10.59 -4.30
CA GLU A 126 1.53 11.44 -4.60
C GLU A 126 0.46 10.68 -5.39
N GLN A 127 0.86 9.90 -6.42
CA GLN A 127 -0.07 9.05 -7.15
C GLN A 127 -0.74 8.01 -6.26
N GLN A 128 0.02 7.33 -5.40
CA GLN A 128 -0.52 6.34 -4.47
C GLN A 128 -1.50 6.98 -3.48
N LEU A 129 -1.17 8.15 -2.95
CA LEU A 129 -2.03 8.89 -2.02
C LEU A 129 -3.33 9.33 -2.70
N GLN A 130 -3.26 9.73 -3.97
CA GLN A 130 -4.44 10.11 -4.76
C GLN A 130 -5.36 8.91 -5.02
N GLN A 131 -4.79 7.75 -5.36
CA GLN A 131 -5.54 6.49 -5.54
C GLN A 131 -6.19 6.02 -4.23
N ALA A 132 -5.43 6.03 -3.14
CA ALA A 132 -5.94 5.62 -1.82
C ALA A 132 -7.08 6.54 -1.34
N ASN A 133 -6.97 7.84 -1.55
CA ASN A 133 -8.05 8.78 -1.24
C ASN A 133 -9.30 8.55 -2.10
N GLN A 134 -9.15 8.23 -3.39
CA GLN A 134 -10.28 7.90 -4.25
C GLN A 134 -11.00 6.62 -3.79
N ALA A 135 -10.26 5.56 -3.47
CA ALA A 135 -10.82 4.32 -2.94
C ALA A 135 -11.55 4.55 -1.61
N LEU A 136 -10.97 5.38 -0.73
CA LEU A 136 -11.59 5.74 0.54
C LEU A 136 -12.89 6.54 0.35
N GLN A 137 -12.95 7.46 -0.62
CA GLN A 137 -14.19 8.17 -0.96
C GLN A 137 -15.26 7.24 -1.53
N GLN A 138 -14.87 6.30 -2.41
CA GLN A 138 -15.81 5.32 -2.97
C GLN A 138 -16.42 4.46 -1.87
N LEU A 139 -15.59 3.91 -0.97
CA LEU A 139 -16.06 3.11 0.16
C LEU A 139 -16.93 3.92 1.14
N GLN A 140 -16.62 5.19 1.37
CA GLN A 140 -17.47 6.06 2.19
C GLN A 140 -18.83 6.33 1.54
N ASN A 141 -18.86 6.55 0.22
CA ASN A 141 -20.10 6.75 -0.52
C ASN A 141 -20.95 5.47 -0.59
N GLU A 142 -20.33 4.29 -0.70
CA GLU A 142 -21.03 3.00 -0.67
C GLU A 142 -21.63 2.66 0.71
N LEU A 143 -21.05 3.21 1.78
CA LEU A 143 -21.53 3.04 3.16
C LEU A 143 -22.54 4.10 3.60
N GLN A 144 -22.74 5.17 2.82
CA GLN A 144 -23.78 6.17 3.04
C GLN A 144 -24.99 5.83 2.14
N PRO A 145 -26.10 5.29 2.69
CA PRO A 145 -27.30 4.91 1.92
C PRO A 145 -28.08 6.09 1.34
#